data_AF-A0A843L5R5-F1
#
_entry.id   AF-A0A843L5R5-F1
#
_cell.length_a   1.000
_cell.length_b   1.000
_cell.length_c   1.000
_cell.angle_alpha   90.00
_cell.angle_beta   90.00
_cell.angle_gamma   90.00
#
_symmetry.space_group_name_H-M   'P 1'
#
loop_
_entity.id
_entity.type
_entity.pdbx_description
1 polymer ?
#
loop_
_entity_poly.entity_id
_entity_poly.type
_entity_poly.pdbx_seq_one_letter_code
_entity_poly.pdbx_strand_id
1 'polypeptide(L)'
;MPPVERYKCRVCGYIYSPLRGEPHNGIPAGTKFDDLPESYICPLCGMQGKGKIGKWGFEEWLPTRWVCSVCGYVYDQKRGEPHRGIKAGTAFEDLPEDYVCPVCALDPKIKVQFGKVFKNGFEPLEL
;
A
#
# COMPACT_ATOMS: atom_id res chain seq x y z
N MET A 1 -15.77 0.94 6.71
CA MET A 1 -16.01 0.13 5.48
C MET A 1 -15.17 -1.13 5.64
N PRO A 2 -15.51 -2.29 5.06
CA PRO A 2 -14.69 -3.48 5.21
C PRO A 2 -13.37 -3.40 4.43
N PRO A 3 -12.36 -4.21 4.79
CA PRO A 3 -11.06 -4.21 4.15
C PRO A 3 -11.16 -4.48 2.66
N VAL A 4 -10.56 -3.58 1.87
CA VAL A 4 -10.31 -3.89 0.47
C VAL A 4 -9.06 -4.76 0.40
N GLU A 5 -9.29 -6.07 0.29
CA GLU A 5 -8.27 -7.07 0.00
C GLU A 5 -7.48 -6.68 -1.26
N ARG A 6 -6.15 -6.73 -1.16
CA ARG A 6 -5.22 -6.40 -2.25
C ARG A 6 -4.26 -7.56 -2.41
N TYR A 7 -3.68 -7.70 -3.60
CA TYR A 7 -2.86 -8.88 -3.92
C TYR A 7 -1.57 -8.46 -4.59
N LYS A 8 -0.44 -8.94 -4.08
CA LYS A 8 0.90 -8.63 -4.57
C LYS A 8 1.40 -9.77 -5.46
N CYS A 9 1.88 -9.45 -6.67
CA CYS A 9 2.57 -10.40 -7.52
C CYS A 9 3.91 -10.80 -6.87
N ARG A 10 4.17 -12.11 -6.74
CA ARG A 10 5.34 -12.62 -6.03
C ARG A 10 6.67 -12.39 -6.75
N VAL A 11 6.64 -12.14 -8.07
CA VAL A 11 7.85 -11.91 -8.88
C VAL A 11 8.21 -10.42 -8.98
N CYS A 12 7.32 -9.55 -9.45
CA CYS A 12 7.64 -8.14 -9.67
C CYS A 12 7.13 -7.19 -8.57
N GLY A 13 6.39 -7.69 -7.58
CA GLY A 13 5.83 -6.89 -6.51
C GLY A 13 4.66 -5.98 -6.91
N TYR A 14 4.13 -6.10 -8.14
CA TYR A 14 2.91 -5.39 -8.57
C TYR A 14 1.75 -5.64 -7.60
N ILE A 15 1.07 -4.59 -7.15
CA ILE A 15 -0.09 -4.69 -6.27
C ILE A 15 -1.37 -4.48 -7.09
N TYR A 16 -2.15 -5.54 -7.23
CA TYR A 16 -3.54 -5.49 -7.64
C TYR A 16 -4.39 -4.91 -6.49
N SER A 17 -5.34 -4.04 -6.83
CA SER A 17 -6.23 -3.38 -5.87
C SER A 17 -7.62 -3.23 -6.49
N PRO A 18 -8.67 -3.89 -5.96
CA PRO A 18 -10.05 -3.78 -6.44
C PRO A 18 -10.51 -2.33 -6.64
N LEU A 19 -10.19 -1.41 -5.71
CA LEU A 19 -10.52 0.02 -5.81
C LEU A 19 -10.03 0.71 -7.10
N ARG A 20 -8.97 0.20 -7.73
CA ARG A 20 -8.43 0.73 -8.99
C ARG A 20 -8.87 -0.10 -10.19
N GLY A 21 -8.94 -1.42 -10.02
CA GLY A 21 -9.00 -2.35 -11.14
C GLY A 21 -7.80 -2.18 -12.09
N GLU A 22 -7.99 -2.56 -13.35
CA GLU A 22 -7.08 -2.33 -14.46
C GLU A 22 -7.87 -1.99 -15.74
N PRO A 23 -8.45 -0.77 -15.86
CA PRO A 23 -9.38 -0.45 -16.96
C PRO A 23 -8.77 -0.62 -18.36
N HIS A 24 -7.47 -0.35 -18.52
CA HIS A 24 -6.74 -0.57 -19.78
C HIS A 24 -6.64 -2.06 -20.19
N ASN A 25 -6.79 -2.98 -19.22
CA ASN A 25 -6.80 -4.43 -19.43
C ASN A 25 -8.23 -5.00 -19.39
N GLY A 26 -9.26 -4.14 -19.44
CA GLY A 26 -10.66 -4.56 -19.39
C GLY A 26 -11.17 -4.99 -18.00
N ILE A 27 -10.45 -4.66 -16.92
CA ILE A 27 -10.85 -4.96 -15.54
C ILE A 27 -11.34 -3.66 -14.87
N PRO A 28 -12.65 -3.48 -14.64
CA PRO A 28 -13.17 -2.27 -14.00
C PRO A 28 -12.66 -2.06 -12.57
N ALA A 29 -12.70 -0.81 -12.10
CA ALA A 29 -12.63 -0.53 -10.68
C ALA A 29 -13.82 -1.18 -9.95
N GLY A 30 -13.58 -1.74 -8.77
CA GLY A 30 -14.55 -2.51 -7.98
C GLY A 30 -14.50 -4.02 -8.18
N THR A 31 -13.89 -4.53 -9.27
CA THR A 31 -13.70 -5.98 -9.46
C THR A 31 -12.85 -6.54 -8.31
N LYS A 32 -13.33 -7.59 -7.61
CA LYS A 32 -12.50 -8.24 -6.58
C LYS A 32 -11.41 -9.09 -7.24
N PHE A 33 -10.37 -9.43 -6.50
CA PHE A 33 -9.39 -10.40 -7.00
C PHE A 33 -10.10 -11.72 -7.37
N ASP A 34 -10.99 -12.21 -6.50
CA ASP A 34 -11.84 -13.39 -6.72
C ASP A 34 -12.83 -13.29 -7.89
N ASP A 35 -13.01 -12.12 -8.52
CA ASP A 35 -13.84 -11.93 -9.71
C ASP A 35 -13.04 -11.84 -11.03
N LEU A 36 -11.71 -11.64 -10.99
CA LEU A 36 -10.83 -11.64 -12.18
C LEU A 36 -10.93 -12.95 -13.01
N PRO A 37 -10.67 -12.93 -14.33
CA PRO A 37 -10.65 -14.15 -15.15
C PRO A 37 -9.55 -15.13 -14.72
N GLU A 38 -9.77 -16.44 -14.90
CA GLU A 38 -8.74 -17.47 -14.61
C GLU A 38 -7.43 -17.26 -15.40
N SER A 39 -7.53 -16.65 -16.59
CA SER A 39 -6.43 -16.30 -17.48
C SER A 39 -5.67 -15.01 -17.09
N TYR A 40 -5.99 -14.40 -15.95
CA TYR A 40 -5.35 -13.16 -15.51
C TYR A 40 -3.82 -13.30 -15.35
N ILE A 41 -3.11 -12.34 -15.92
CA ILE A 41 -1.65 -12.19 -15.87
C ILE A 41 -1.28 -10.88 -15.17
N CYS A 42 -0.15 -10.87 -14.47
CA CYS A 42 0.39 -9.64 -13.93
C CYS A 42 0.76 -8.67 -15.06
N PRO A 43 0.22 -7.44 -15.10
CA PRO A 43 0.43 -6.50 -16.21
C PRO A 43 1.87 -5.96 -16.31
N LEU A 44 2.70 -6.13 -15.27
CA LEU A 44 4.09 -5.68 -15.28
C LEU A 44 5.11 -6.75 -15.68
N CYS A 45 4.79 -8.04 -15.53
CA CYS A 45 5.77 -9.13 -15.78
C CYS A 45 5.22 -10.35 -16.53
N GLY A 46 3.93 -10.35 -16.90
CA GLY A 46 3.29 -11.47 -17.61
C GLY A 46 3.08 -12.73 -16.77
N MET A 47 3.48 -12.76 -15.50
CA MET A 47 3.27 -13.91 -14.62
C MET A 47 1.77 -14.22 -14.49
N GLN A 48 1.38 -15.43 -14.91
CA GLN A 48 0.05 -15.97 -14.70
C GLN A 48 -0.22 -16.17 -13.20
N GLY A 49 -1.43 -15.79 -12.76
CA GLY A 49 -1.86 -16.20 -11.44
C GLY A 49 -3.21 -15.68 -10.99
N LYS A 50 -4.21 -16.55 -11.17
CA LYS A 50 -5.39 -16.64 -10.31
C LYS A 50 -6.13 -17.98 -10.51
N GLY A 51 -6.21 -18.46 -11.75
CA GLY A 51 -6.83 -19.75 -12.08
C GLY A 51 -6.07 -20.97 -11.56
N LYS A 52 -6.58 -22.17 -11.90
CA LYS A 52 -5.99 -23.47 -11.51
C LYS A 52 -4.54 -23.61 -11.96
N ILE A 53 -4.22 -23.06 -13.13
CA ILE A 53 -2.87 -22.90 -13.65
C ILE A 53 -2.34 -21.56 -13.13
N GLY A 54 -1.31 -21.57 -12.29
CA GLY A 54 -0.66 -20.35 -11.80
C GLY A 54 -1.13 -19.79 -10.46
N LYS A 55 -1.96 -20.49 -9.66
CA LYS A 55 -2.51 -20.03 -8.34
C LYS A 55 -1.50 -19.42 -7.34
N TRP A 56 -0.20 -19.60 -7.57
CA TRP A 56 0.93 -19.09 -6.79
C TRP A 56 1.48 -17.74 -7.27
N GLY A 57 1.03 -17.17 -8.40
CA GLY A 57 1.59 -15.93 -8.96
C GLY A 57 1.36 -14.67 -8.09
N PHE A 58 0.35 -14.71 -7.22
CA PHE A 58 0.00 -13.63 -6.30
C PHE A 58 -0.10 -14.14 -4.85
N GLU A 59 0.03 -13.21 -3.91
CA GLU A 59 -0.19 -13.39 -2.47
C GLU A 59 -1.05 -12.25 -1.93
N GLU A 60 -1.79 -12.49 -0.85
CA GLU A 60 -2.57 -11.45 -0.21
C GLU A 60 -1.64 -10.38 0.40
N TRP A 61 -1.90 -9.13 0.05
CA TRP A 61 -1.16 -7.97 0.54
C TRP A 61 -1.93 -7.35 1.70
N LEU A 62 -1.62 -7.86 2.90
CA LEU A 62 -2.05 -7.33 4.20
C LEU A 62 -0.94 -6.49 4.85
N PRO A 63 -0.85 -5.18 4.58
CA PRO A 63 0.07 -4.28 5.27
C PRO A 63 -0.56 -3.65 6.52
N THR A 64 0.07 -3.80 7.69
CA THR A 64 -0.23 -3.00 8.89
C THR A 64 0.14 -1.55 8.63
N ARG A 65 -0.84 -0.63 8.80
CA ARG A 65 -0.77 0.71 8.20
C ARG A 65 -1.33 1.83 9.05
N TRP A 66 -0.69 2.98 8.91
CA TRP A 66 -1.08 4.26 9.48
C TRP A 66 -1.04 5.32 8.38
N VAL A 67 -2.07 6.16 8.28
CA VAL A 67 -2.22 7.19 7.24
C VAL A 67 -2.08 8.58 7.84
N CYS A 68 -1.22 9.41 7.24
CA CYS A 68 -1.07 10.81 7.62
C CYS A 68 -2.33 11.59 7.24
N SER A 69 -3.01 12.21 8.22
CA SER A 69 -4.27 12.93 8.01
C SER A 69 -4.14 14.20 7.15
N VAL A 70 -2.92 14.75 7.01
CA VAL A 70 -2.66 15.96 6.22
C VAL A 70 -2.42 15.67 4.73
N CYS A 71 -1.73 14.57 4.38
CA CYS A 71 -1.31 14.32 2.99
C CYS A 71 -1.55 12.89 2.49
N GLY A 72 -2.20 12.03 3.26
CA GLY A 72 -2.49 10.65 2.89
C GLY A 72 -1.26 9.75 2.75
N TYR A 73 -0.07 10.17 3.20
CA TYR A 73 1.10 9.28 3.21
C TYR A 73 0.82 8.10 4.14
N VAL A 74 0.99 6.88 3.61
CA VAL A 74 0.75 5.66 4.38
C VAL A 74 2.08 5.04 4.80
N TYR A 75 2.32 5.02 6.10
CA TYR A 75 3.34 4.20 6.72
C TYR A 75 2.93 2.73 6.61
N ASP A 76 3.87 1.88 6.22
CA ASP A 76 3.68 0.44 6.05
C ASP A 76 4.77 -0.27 6.84
N GLN A 77 4.41 -0.89 7.96
CA GLN A 77 5.35 -1.57 8.86
C GLN A 77 6.20 -2.61 8.11
N LYS A 78 5.59 -3.38 7.18
CA LYS A 78 6.31 -4.41 6.43
C LYS A 78 7.39 -3.82 5.51
N ARG A 79 7.25 -2.55 5.11
CA ARG A 79 8.25 -1.81 4.32
C ARG A 79 9.26 -1.06 5.20
N GLY A 80 8.79 -0.45 6.28
CA GLY A 80 9.57 0.55 7.03
C GLY A 80 9.94 1.76 6.16
N GLU A 81 11.00 2.48 6.56
CA GLU A 81 11.62 3.56 5.79
C GLU A 81 13.16 3.46 5.87
N PRO A 82 13.81 2.46 5.22
CA PRO A 82 15.24 2.17 5.45
C PRO A 82 16.18 3.33 5.13
N HIS A 83 15.82 4.17 4.15
CA HIS A 83 16.53 5.39 3.77
C HIS A 83 16.52 6.49 4.87
N ARG A 84 15.68 6.35 5.90
CA ARG A 84 15.62 7.20 7.11
C ARG A 84 16.00 6.43 8.38
N GLY A 85 16.62 5.26 8.25
CA GLY A 85 17.04 4.41 9.37
C GLY A 85 15.95 3.52 9.99
N ILE A 86 14.70 3.64 9.55
CA ILE A 86 13.57 2.83 10.04
C ILE A 86 13.55 1.52 9.27
N LYS A 87 13.84 0.40 9.95
CA LYS A 87 13.94 -0.91 9.31
C LYS A 87 12.56 -1.43 8.88
N ALA A 88 12.56 -2.33 7.89
CA ALA A 88 11.37 -3.12 7.59
C ALA A 88 10.99 -3.97 8.83
N GLY A 89 9.70 -4.01 9.16
CA GLY A 89 9.16 -4.69 10.34
C GLY A 89 8.93 -3.81 11.57
N THR A 90 9.50 -2.59 11.64
CA THR A 90 9.27 -1.64 12.75
C THR A 90 7.79 -1.27 12.83
N ALA A 91 7.15 -1.46 13.99
CA ALA A 91 5.76 -1.05 14.18
C ALA A 91 5.63 0.48 14.14
N PHE A 92 4.43 1.01 13.88
CA PHE A 92 4.26 2.47 13.88
C PHE A 92 4.42 3.02 15.31
N GLU A 93 3.96 2.24 16.28
CA GLU A 93 4.08 2.43 17.72
C GLU A 93 5.56 2.53 18.12
N ASP A 94 6.44 1.72 17.52
CA ASP A 94 7.90 1.70 17.75
C ASP A 94 8.68 2.83 17.04
N LEU A 95 8.02 3.64 16.20
CA LEU A 95 8.70 4.77 15.54
C LEU A 95 9.18 5.82 16.58
N PRO A 96 10.32 6.50 16.34
CA PRO A 96 10.81 7.57 17.21
C PRO A 96 9.74 8.64 17.52
N GLU A 97 9.79 9.23 18.71
CA GLU A 97 8.84 10.29 19.11
C GLU A 97 8.92 11.52 18.20
N ASP A 98 10.11 11.82 17.67
CA ASP A 98 10.37 12.90 16.71
C ASP A 98 10.07 12.50 15.25
N TYR A 99 9.52 11.31 15.00
CA TYR A 99 9.13 10.89 13.66
C TYR A 99 8.13 11.88 13.06
N VAL A 100 8.54 12.45 11.93
CA VAL A 100 7.72 13.32 11.09
C VAL A 100 7.39 12.66 9.77
N CYS A 101 6.20 12.97 9.25
CA CYS A 101 5.73 12.48 7.95
C CYS A 101 6.74 12.81 6.84
N PRO A 102 7.25 11.81 6.09
CA PRO A 102 8.30 12.00 5.07
C PRO A 102 7.87 12.88 3.90
N VAL A 103 6.57 13.14 3.74
CA VAL A 103 6.02 13.95 2.65
C VAL A 103 5.76 15.38 3.15
N CYS A 104 4.67 15.61 3.88
CA CYS A 104 4.20 16.97 4.21
C CYS A 104 5.06 17.73 5.22
N ALA A 105 5.74 17.04 6.14
CA ALA A 105 6.56 17.72 7.16
C ALA A 105 7.95 18.13 6.63
N LEU A 106 8.35 17.61 5.47
CA LEU A 106 9.58 17.95 4.76
C LEU A 106 9.34 18.92 3.58
N ASP A 107 8.12 18.98 3.03
CA ASP A 107 7.74 19.97 2.02
C ASP A 107 7.65 21.40 2.64
N PRO A 108 8.43 22.39 2.16
CA PRO A 108 8.42 23.73 2.74
C PRO A 108 7.09 24.49 2.60
N LYS A 109 6.30 24.23 1.54
CA LYS A 109 5.03 24.92 1.28
C LYS A 109 3.94 24.36 2.19
N ILE A 110 3.83 23.04 2.28
CA ILE A 110 2.84 22.38 3.14
C ILE A 110 3.16 22.65 4.62
N LYS A 111 4.45 22.63 5.00
CA LYS A 111 4.91 22.94 6.36
C LYS A 111 4.58 24.38 6.81
N VAL A 112 4.54 25.36 5.92
CA VAL A 112 4.10 26.73 6.26
C VAL A 112 2.62 26.77 6.62
N GLN A 113 1.79 25.94 5.98
CA GLN A 113 0.34 25.93 6.17
C GLN A 113 -0.13 25.02 7.32
N PHE A 114 0.53 23.87 7.52
CA PHE A 114 0.10 22.82 8.47
C PHE A 114 1.14 22.49 9.56
N GLY A 115 2.30 23.14 9.56
CA GLY A 115 3.38 22.87 10.50
C GLY A 115 4.13 21.55 10.22
N LYS A 116 4.90 21.08 11.19
CA LYS A 116 5.48 19.71 11.16
C LYS A 116 4.41 18.72 11.60
N VAL A 117 4.17 17.69 10.79
CA VAL A 117 3.24 16.60 11.12
C VAL A 117 4.02 15.44 11.74
N PHE A 118 3.78 15.18 13.02
CA PHE A 118 4.42 14.12 13.82
C PHE A 118 3.56 12.83 13.85
N LYS A 119 3.95 11.79 14.62
CA LYS A 119 3.18 10.54 14.77
C LYS A 119 1.69 10.73 15.10
N ASN A 120 1.35 11.74 15.91
CA ASN A 120 -0.03 12.06 16.27
C ASN A 120 -0.89 12.62 15.11
N GLY A 121 -0.26 13.03 14.00
CA GLY A 121 -0.94 13.38 12.75
C GLY A 121 -1.10 12.20 11.79
N PHE A 122 -1.03 10.97 12.32
CA PHE A 122 -1.38 9.74 11.62
C PHE A 122 -2.50 9.03 12.34
N GLU A 123 -3.39 8.42 11.57
CA GLU A 123 -4.52 7.62 12.03
C GLU A 123 -4.31 6.16 11.61
N PRO A 124 -4.76 5.17 12.40
CA PRO A 124 -4.76 3.78 11.95
C PRO A 124 -5.55 3.65 10.66
N LEU A 125 -4.95 3.11 9.61
CA LEU A 125 -5.69 2.74 8.42
C LEU A 125 -6.32 1.38 8.68
N GLU A 126 -7.42 1.38 9.43
CA GLU A 126 -8.33 0.23 9.46
C GLU A 126 -8.84 0.02 8.03
N LEU A 127 -8.31 -1.03 7.41
CA LEU A 127 -8.87 -1.64 6.22
C LEU A 127 -10.10 -2.42 6.70
#